data_AF-A0A4V2AQ20-F1
#
_entry.id   AF-A0A4V2AQ20-F1
#
_cell.length_a   1.000
_cell.length_b   1.000
_cell.length_c   1.000
_cell.angle_alpha   90.00
_cell.angle_beta   90.00
_cell.angle_gamma   90.00
#
_symmetry.space_group_name_H-M   'P 1'
#
loop_
_entity.id
_entity.type
_entity.pdbx_description
1 polymer ?
#
loop_
_entity_poly.entity_id
_entity_poly.type
_entity_poly.pdbx_seq_one_letter_code
_entity_poly.pdbx_strand_id
1 'polypeptide(L)' 'YEELFSENAHVNAVHAGLECGILGTNYPEMQMISFGPNIYGAHSPDERVQISSVQKFWKYLLETLKRIPKAS' A
#
# COMPACT_ATOMS: atom_id res chain seq x y z
N TYR A 1 -4.81 -5.12 -9.29
CA TYR A 1 -4.30 -3.84 -9.84
C TYR A 1 -4.57 -3.78 -11.34
N GLU A 2 -4.19 -4.84 -12.07
CA GLU A 2 -4.46 -5.04 -13.51
C GLU A 2 -5.91 -4.77 -13.92
N GLU A 3 -6.90 -5.37 -13.27
CA GLU A 3 -8.32 -5.14 -13.62
C GLU A 3 -8.76 -3.67 -13.45
N LEU A 4 -8.22 -2.96 -12.46
CA LEU A 4 -8.67 -1.60 -12.13
C LEU A 4 -7.97 -0.51 -12.94
N PHE A 5 -6.73 -0.78 -13.37
CA PHE A 5 -5.84 0.23 -13.93
C PHE A 5 -5.15 -0.20 -15.22
N SER A 6 -5.40 -1.42 -15.71
CA SER A 6 -4.77 -2.00 -16.91
C SER A 6 -3.24 -2.00 -16.87
N GLU A 7 -2.69 -2.12 -15.66
CA GLU A 7 -1.25 -2.09 -15.37
C GLU A 7 -0.90 -3.18 -14.36
N ASN A 8 0.32 -3.68 -14.39
CA ASN A 8 0.83 -4.58 -13.34
C ASN A 8 1.20 -3.77 -12.10
N ALA A 9 0.96 -4.33 -10.90
CA ALA A 9 1.48 -3.73 -9.68
C ALA A 9 3.00 -3.95 -9.58
N HIS A 10 3.75 -2.92 -9.26
CA HIS A 10 5.20 -3.03 -9.05
C HIS A 10 5.47 -3.50 -7.63
N VAL A 11 5.67 -4.81 -7.45
CA VAL A 11 5.97 -5.41 -6.14
C VAL A 11 7.46 -5.26 -5.83
N ASN A 12 7.78 -4.57 -4.74
CA ASN A 12 9.16 -4.26 -4.35
C ASN A 12 9.36 -4.43 -2.84
N ALA A 13 10.61 -4.65 -2.44
CA ALA A 13 11.07 -4.44 -1.07
C ALA A 13 11.76 -3.07 -0.98
N VAL A 14 11.57 -2.37 0.14
CA VAL A 14 12.22 -1.07 0.38
C VAL A 14 13.35 -1.23 1.39
N HIS A 15 14.47 -0.55 1.16
CA HIS A 15 15.55 -0.43 2.16
C HIS A 15 15.24 0.72 3.13
N ALA A 16 14.10 0.63 3.80
CA ALA A 16 13.62 1.57 4.80
C ALA A 16 12.88 0.81 5.91
N GLY A 17 12.79 1.41 7.10
CA GLY A 17 12.00 0.85 8.19
C GLY A 17 10.51 0.98 7.90
N LEU A 18 9.78 -0.13 7.99
CA LEU A 18 8.32 -0.18 7.98
C LEU A 18 7.84 -0.91 9.22
N GLU A 19 6.73 -0.45 9.79
CA GLU A 19 6.11 -1.09 10.96
C GLU A 19 5.69 -2.54 10.67
N CYS A 20 5.45 -2.89 9.40
CA CYS A 20 5.17 -4.26 8.97
C CYS A 20 6.26 -5.26 9.40
N GLY A 21 7.52 -4.85 9.52
CA GLY A 21 8.59 -5.73 10.02
C GLY A 21 8.40 -6.08 11.50
N ILE A 22 8.02 -5.09 12.32
CA ILE A 22 7.73 -5.28 13.74
C ILE A 22 6.43 -6.07 13.90
N LEU A 23 5.38 -5.74 13.14
CA LEU A 23 4.09 -6.42 13.18
C LEU A 23 4.25 -7.90 12.79
N GLY A 24 5.00 -8.21 11.73
CA GLY A 24 5.23 -9.59 11.31
C GLY A 24 6.05 -10.39 12.32
N THR A 25 6.92 -9.74 13.10
CA THR A 25 7.65 -10.40 14.19
C THR A 25 6.70 -10.79 15.33
N ASN A 26 5.71 -9.95 15.64
CA ASN A 26 4.76 -10.19 16.74
C ASN A 26 3.55 -11.04 16.32
N TYR A 27 3.19 -11.02 15.03
CA TYR A 27 2.07 -11.75 14.44
C TYR A 27 2.56 -12.55 13.22
N PRO A 28 3.27 -13.68 13.44
CA PRO A 28 3.95 -14.40 12.36
C PRO A 28 3.02 -15.00 11.30
N GLU A 29 1.74 -15.21 11.65
CA GLU A 29 0.73 -15.75 10.74
C GLU A 29 -0.02 -14.65 9.96
N MET A 30 0.22 -13.37 10.27
CA MET A 30 -0.48 -12.27 9.63
C MET A 30 0.04 -12.06 8.20
N GLN A 31 -0.84 -12.25 7.22
CA GLN A 31 -0.55 -11.85 5.85
C GLN A 31 -0.70 -10.33 5.71
N MET A 32 0.33 -9.68 5.18
CA MET A 32 0.41 -8.22 5.11
C MET A 32 0.89 -7.75 3.75
N ILE A 33 0.39 -6.59 3.35
CA ILE A 33 0.90 -5.79 2.24
C ILE A 33 0.97 -4.32 2.68
N SER A 34 1.94 -3.58 2.15
CA SER A 34 2.03 -2.12 2.31
C SER A 34 1.94 -1.46 0.94
N PHE A 35 1.07 -0.48 0.80
CA PHE A 35 0.87 0.31 -0.42
C PHE A 35 0.26 1.66 -0.08
N GLY A 36 0.49 2.68 -0.91
CA GLY A 36 0.04 4.05 -0.65
C GLY A 36 0.12 4.95 -1.88
N PRO A 37 -0.30 6.22 -1.75
CA PRO A 37 -0.14 7.23 -2.80
C PRO A 37 1.32 7.64 -2.98
N ASN A 38 1.60 8.36 -4.07
CA ASN A 38 2.92 8.94 -4.30
C ASN A 38 3.11 10.16 -3.40
N ILE A 39 4.08 10.06 -2.48
CA ILE A 39 4.52 11.14 -1.60
C ILE A 39 5.98 11.47 -1.94
N TYR A 40 6.29 12.75 -2.05
CA TYR A 40 7.63 13.24 -2.41
C TYR A 40 8.18 14.12 -1.30
N GLY A 41 9.48 13.98 -1.01
CA GLY A 41 10.15 14.79 0.01
C GLY A 41 9.62 14.55 1.43
N ALA A 42 9.13 13.34 1.72
CA ALA A 42 8.65 12.98 3.05
C ALA A 42 9.68 13.34 4.12
N HIS A 43 9.21 13.88 5.25
CA HIS A 43 10.04 14.37 6.37
C HIS A 43 10.85 15.65 6.06
N SER A 44 10.46 16.42 5.05
CA SER A 44 11.03 17.74 4.76
C SER A 44 9.94 18.80 4.64
N PRO A 45 10.26 20.10 4.74
CA PRO A 45 9.29 21.17 4.45
C PRO A 45 8.73 21.13 3.02
N ASP A 46 9.40 20.43 2.09
CA ASP A 46 8.98 20.24 0.71
C ASP A 46 8.04 19.03 0.52
N GLU A 47 7.63 18.39 1.62
CA GLU A 47 6.74 17.24 1.62
C GLU A 47 5.42 17.57 0.91
N ARG A 48 5.09 16.76 -0.09
CA ARG A 48 3.88 16.93 -0.90
C ARG A 48 3.38 15.60 -1.41
N VAL A 49 2.08 15.54 -1.66
CA VAL A 49 1.38 14.36 -2.18
C VAL A 49 0.79 14.64 -3.56
N GLN A 50 0.87 13.66 -4.45
CA GLN A 50 0.23 13.76 -5.76
C GLN A 50 -1.26 13.41 -5.66
N ILE A 51 -2.14 14.40 -5.83
CA ILE A 51 -3.62 14.25 -5.69
C ILE A 51 -4.18 13.11 -6.54
N SER A 52 -3.77 12.98 -7.80
CA SER A 52 -4.26 11.90 -8.68
C SER A 52 -3.86 10.51 -8.19
N SER A 53 -2.70 10.37 -7.52
CA SER A 53 -2.27 9.09 -6.94
C SER A 53 -3.11 8.70 -5.71
N VAL A 54 -3.61 9.69 -4.95
CA VAL A 54 -4.54 9.46 -3.83
C VAL A 54 -5.84 8.85 -4.31
N GLN A 55 -6.37 9.32 -5.45
CA GLN A 55 -7.58 8.74 -6.06
C GLN A 55 -7.36 7.28 -6.48
N LYS A 56 -6.20 6.98 -7.10
CA LYS A 56 -5.82 5.61 -7.49
C LYS A 56 -5.70 4.71 -6.25
N PHE A 57 -4.99 5.16 -5.22
CA PHE A 57 -4.85 4.49 -3.93
C PHE A 57 -6.22 4.19 -3.30
N TRP A 58 -7.09 5.19 -3.17
CA TRP A 58 -8.39 5.05 -2.53
C TRP A 58 -9.29 4.02 -3.23
N LYS A 59 -9.32 4.07 -4.57
CA LYS A 59 -10.07 3.08 -5.37
C LYS A 59 -9.53 1.67 -5.14
N TYR A 60 -8.21 1.51 -5.10
CA TYR A 60 -7.57 0.21 -4.87
C TYR A 60 -7.81 -0.32 -3.46
N LEU A 61 -7.77 0.55 -2.45
CA LEU A 61 -8.06 0.20 -1.06
C LEU A 61 -9.49 -0.35 -0.93
N LEU A 62 -10.48 0.40 -1.43
CA LEU A 62 -11.88 -0.01 -1.37
C LEU A 62 -12.15 -1.32 -2.10
N GLU A 63 -11.54 -1.51 -3.27
CA GLU A 63 -11.70 -2.75 -4.03
C GLU A 63 -11.06 -3.95 -3.33
N THR A 64 -9.87 -3.75 -2.75
CA THR A 64 -9.19 -4.76 -1.93
C THR A 64 -10.10 -5.19 -0.77
N LEU A 65 -10.65 -4.24 -0.02
CA LEU A 65 -11.55 -4.53 1.11
C LEU A 65 -12.81 -5.31 0.71
N LYS A 66 -13.43 -4.94 -0.42
CA LYS A 66 -14.62 -5.65 -0.94
C LYS A 66 -14.33 -7.10 -1.33
N ARG A 67 -13.09 -7.38 -1.74
CA ARG A 67 -12.66 -8.70 -2.23
C ARG A 67 -11.96 -9.55 -1.18
N ILE A 68 -11.86 -9.09 0.07
CA ILE A 68 -11.34 -9.92 1.16
C ILE A 68 -12.22 -11.18 1.24
N PRO A 69 -11.63 -12.39 1.13
CA PRO A 69 -12.39 -13.62 1.20
C PRO A 69 -13.02 -13.77 2.60
N LYS A 70 -14.14 -14.49 2.68
CA LYS A 70 -14.69 -14.84 3.99
C LYS A 70 -13.69 -15.71 4.73
N ALA A 71 -13.58 -15.48 6.04
CA ALA A 71 -12.81 -16.36 6.93
C ALA A 71 -13.29 -17.79 6.72
N SER A 72 -12.33 -18.69 6.45
CA SER A 72 -12.56 -20.12 6.27
C SER A 72 -12.80 -20.80 7.61
#